data_AF-A0A7R7GC75-F1
#
_entry.id   AF-A0A7R7GC75-F1
#
_cell.length_a   1.000
_cell.length_b   1.000
_cell.length_c   1.000
_cell.angle_alpha   90.00
_cell.angle_beta   90.00
_cell.angle_gamma   90.00
#
_symmetry.space_group_name_H-M   'P 1'
#
loop_
_entity.id
_entity.type
_entity.pdbx_description
1 polymer ?
#
loop_
_entity_poly.entity_id
_entity_poly.type
_entity_poly.pdbx_seq_one_letter_code
_entity_poly.pdbx_strand_id
1 'polypeptide(L)'
;MNVKTKAAVIADEFTLLSVASIWDVCSLNRLNAIEQLKAFCPDLLFIESTWNGADGSWSNENRITSQLPLIRSLTEFCNQNNIPTVFWNKEDPVHFVDFSIRAKLTALFDIVFTTEVDCIARYKALLAHERVYFLPFFANTQTFYPKDLKRQSGYCFAGSWYEKYHERNNDFLHLYGLIKNSGASVSIFDRNHQKNIEGRTFPAEFQPSIVGNLPYTEIDKAYSGYETGISLNIVKNGQTMFARRAVELLASGTAVVSNYTRAMRVLFGELVDTVSLYDDKIHHTSCDTSDRSTFIKNNLDEHYFQHRVAQKIALLQGKGGIPKKGGTNGSCRLRLVEQMSEHFNYQDAICYTRYPVSNLLESGHFEVKTPALKVSTTNDKVTITSTLSEAEHSYINLTSHFHVSEFAEFEEFVYLTDDERTELDIWQYNESGACVQRDLFSTSQPCKLKIQPTAISIRIGFRVTGPGTRSIEVLSKGRLRRIPHYIIPITRSYLHVTCSEEELIANVNAIKSQHSGNYEIFVDTGKDDTFNYTSIGQTNIIIGGERVHSAIKEGRKLAAQLGYDFYTAPLTIENQNS
;
A
#
# COMPACT_ATOMS: atom_id res chain seq x y z
N MET A 1 -21.09 20.51 -28.23
CA MET A 1 -20.91 19.21 -27.55
C MET A 1 -19.47 19.15 -27.06
N ASN A 2 -19.24 18.93 -25.77
CA ASN A 2 -17.87 18.64 -25.30
C ASN A 2 -17.49 17.27 -25.86
N VAL A 3 -16.50 17.23 -26.74
CA VAL A 3 -15.96 15.98 -27.28
C VAL A 3 -15.26 15.26 -26.13
N LYS A 4 -15.74 14.06 -25.77
CA LYS A 4 -15.09 13.21 -24.76
C LYS A 4 -13.76 12.69 -25.31
N THR A 5 -12.75 12.61 -24.45
CA THR A 5 -11.48 11.94 -24.76
C THR A 5 -11.75 10.48 -25.11
N LYS A 6 -11.24 10.01 -26.25
CA LYS A 6 -11.30 8.60 -26.63
C LYS A 6 -10.17 7.85 -25.92
N ALA A 7 -10.51 7.02 -24.95
CA ALA A 7 -9.56 6.28 -24.15
C ALA A 7 -9.64 4.78 -24.46
N ALA A 8 -8.53 4.19 -24.90
CA ALA A 8 -8.37 2.74 -24.89
C ALA A 8 -7.93 2.32 -23.48
N VAL A 9 -8.68 1.40 -22.86
CA VAL A 9 -8.60 1.11 -21.42
C VAL A 9 -8.36 -0.36 -21.14
N ILE A 10 -7.40 -0.68 -20.26
CA ILE A 10 -7.32 -1.97 -19.58
C ILE A 10 -7.51 -1.72 -18.08
N ALA A 11 -8.63 -2.16 -17.53
CA ALA A 11 -9.00 -1.94 -16.14
C ALA A 11 -9.92 -3.03 -15.59
N ASP A 12 -10.06 -3.11 -14.26
CA ASP A 12 -11.15 -3.83 -13.61
C ASP A 12 -12.51 -3.20 -13.92
N GLU A 13 -13.57 -3.97 -13.63
CA GLU A 13 -14.96 -3.56 -13.88
C GLU A 13 -15.30 -2.23 -13.19
N PHE A 14 -14.76 -1.96 -12.00
CA PHE A 14 -15.14 -0.80 -11.18
C PHE A 14 -14.58 0.48 -11.79
N THR A 15 -13.30 0.47 -12.14
CA THR A 15 -12.66 1.59 -12.82
C THR A 15 -13.28 1.79 -14.20
N LEU A 16 -13.49 0.72 -14.98
CA LEU A 16 -14.03 0.83 -16.33
C LEU A 16 -15.40 1.53 -16.34
N LEU A 17 -16.32 1.10 -15.48
CA LEU A 17 -17.65 1.72 -15.36
C LEU A 17 -17.57 3.17 -14.88
N SER A 18 -16.61 3.48 -14.01
CA SER A 18 -16.43 4.84 -13.49
C SER A 18 -15.84 5.79 -14.53
N VAL A 19 -14.88 5.35 -15.36
CA VAL A 19 -14.27 6.21 -16.39
C VAL A 19 -15.14 6.34 -17.64
N ALA A 20 -16.05 5.40 -17.90
CA ALA A 20 -17.01 5.50 -19.02
C ALA A 20 -17.97 6.70 -18.88
N SER A 21 -18.17 7.24 -17.66
CA SER A 21 -18.97 8.46 -17.48
C SER A 21 -18.27 9.72 -18.02
N ILE A 22 -16.92 9.74 -18.04
CA ILE A 22 -16.08 10.90 -18.42
C ILE A 22 -15.34 10.76 -19.75
N TRP A 23 -15.11 9.53 -20.23
CA TRP A 23 -14.40 9.22 -21.47
C TRP A 23 -15.30 8.45 -22.45
N ASP A 24 -14.92 8.47 -23.73
CA ASP A 24 -15.41 7.51 -24.73
C ASP A 24 -14.45 6.31 -24.70
N VAL A 25 -14.92 5.16 -24.23
CA VAL A 25 -14.04 4.07 -23.77
C VAL A 25 -14.08 2.88 -24.71
N CYS A 26 -12.89 2.42 -25.12
CA CYS A 26 -12.68 1.10 -25.72
C CYS A 26 -11.98 0.21 -24.70
N SER A 27 -12.70 -0.75 -24.11
CA SER A 27 -12.10 -1.76 -23.22
C SER A 27 -11.31 -2.76 -24.05
N LEU A 28 -9.98 -2.76 -23.90
CA LEU A 28 -9.10 -3.64 -24.67
C LEU A 28 -9.15 -5.07 -24.14
N ASN A 29 -9.50 -6.02 -25.01
CA ASN A 29 -9.44 -7.44 -24.73
C ASN A 29 -8.06 -7.97 -25.10
N ARG A 30 -7.48 -8.82 -24.24
CA ARG A 30 -6.13 -9.34 -24.44
C ARG A 30 -5.91 -10.02 -25.80
N LEU A 31 -6.92 -10.67 -26.37
CA LEU A 31 -6.80 -11.48 -27.58
C LEU A 31 -6.72 -10.65 -28.87
N ASN A 32 -7.22 -9.43 -28.88
CA ASN A 32 -7.29 -8.57 -30.07
C ASN A 32 -7.04 -7.08 -29.75
N ALA A 33 -6.27 -6.81 -28.69
CA ALA A 33 -6.04 -5.46 -28.17
C ALA A 33 -5.44 -4.52 -29.22
N ILE A 34 -4.52 -5.01 -30.07
CA ILE A 34 -3.85 -4.20 -31.10
C ILE A 34 -4.83 -3.83 -32.22
N GLU A 35 -5.66 -4.77 -32.66
CA GLU A 35 -6.70 -4.53 -33.66
C GLU A 35 -7.74 -3.54 -33.14
N GLN A 36 -8.18 -3.70 -31.89
CA GLN A 36 -9.09 -2.76 -31.24
C GLN A 36 -8.47 -1.37 -31.15
N LEU A 37 -7.20 -1.26 -30.78
CA LEU A 37 -6.48 0.01 -30.69
C LEU A 37 -6.42 0.73 -32.04
N LYS A 38 -6.12 0.00 -33.12
CA LYS A 38 -6.11 0.51 -34.51
C LYS A 38 -7.49 0.96 -34.96
N ALA A 39 -8.52 0.12 -34.76
CA ALA A 39 -9.88 0.42 -35.19
C ALA A 39 -10.48 1.61 -34.41
N PHE A 40 -10.18 1.69 -33.12
CA PHE A 40 -10.73 2.72 -32.25
C PHE A 40 -10.04 4.07 -32.43
N CYS A 41 -8.74 4.14 -32.77
CA CYS A 41 -7.97 5.39 -32.89
C CYS A 41 -8.15 6.30 -31.63
N PRO A 42 -7.61 5.89 -30.46
CA PRO A 42 -7.77 6.64 -29.22
C PRO A 42 -6.86 7.88 -29.14
N ASP A 43 -7.25 8.80 -28.26
CA ASP A 43 -6.44 9.95 -27.82
C ASP A 43 -5.54 9.60 -26.61
N LEU A 44 -5.79 8.45 -25.97
CA LEU A 44 -5.14 8.01 -24.74
C LEU A 44 -5.15 6.48 -24.63
N LEU A 45 -4.01 5.88 -24.27
CA LEU A 45 -3.96 4.54 -23.70
C LEU A 45 -3.88 4.64 -22.16
N PHE A 46 -4.87 4.12 -21.46
CA PHE A 46 -4.93 4.10 -20.01
C PHE A 46 -4.97 2.65 -19.49
N ILE A 47 -3.96 2.26 -18.72
CA ILE A 47 -3.87 0.92 -18.14
C ILE A 47 -3.76 1.06 -16.63
N GLU A 48 -4.57 0.33 -15.88
CA GLU A 48 -4.39 0.24 -14.43
C GLU A 48 -3.79 -1.10 -14.00
N SER A 49 -3.22 -1.13 -12.79
CA SER A 49 -2.89 -2.39 -12.13
C SER A 49 -4.18 -3.13 -11.74
N THR A 50 -4.52 -4.21 -12.45
CA THR A 50 -5.68 -5.04 -12.12
C THR A 50 -5.33 -6.53 -11.98
N TRP A 51 -6.03 -7.20 -11.06
CA TRP A 51 -5.98 -8.65 -10.89
C TRP A 51 -6.90 -9.40 -11.85
N ASN A 52 -7.92 -8.72 -12.35
CA ASN A 52 -8.93 -9.25 -13.26
C ASN A 52 -9.48 -8.08 -14.08
N GLY A 53 -9.19 -8.05 -15.38
CA GLY A 53 -9.79 -7.08 -16.29
C GLY A 53 -11.32 -7.21 -16.33
N ALA A 54 -12.01 -6.14 -16.72
CA ALA A 54 -13.46 -6.07 -16.73
C ALA A 54 -14.13 -7.20 -17.55
N ASP A 55 -13.47 -7.65 -18.62
CA ASP A 55 -13.92 -8.76 -19.47
C ASP A 55 -13.36 -10.14 -19.07
N GLY A 56 -12.58 -10.20 -17.98
CA GLY A 56 -11.93 -11.41 -17.50
C GLY A 56 -10.67 -11.85 -18.27
N SER A 57 -10.35 -11.22 -19.40
CA SER A 57 -9.24 -11.65 -20.29
C SER A 57 -7.84 -11.37 -19.71
N TRP A 58 -7.77 -10.46 -18.74
CA TRP A 58 -6.56 -10.04 -18.02
C TRP A 58 -6.53 -10.60 -16.60
N SER A 59 -6.50 -11.93 -16.45
CA SER A 59 -6.60 -12.62 -15.15
C SER A 59 -5.65 -13.82 -15.06
N ASN A 60 -5.41 -14.33 -13.85
CA ASN A 60 -4.59 -15.53 -13.59
C ASN A 60 -3.20 -15.48 -14.25
N GLU A 61 -2.85 -16.42 -15.12
CA GLU A 61 -1.59 -16.43 -15.90
C GLU A 61 -1.51 -15.32 -16.98
N ASN A 62 -2.64 -14.67 -17.28
CA ASN A 62 -2.78 -13.63 -18.28
C ASN A 62 -2.82 -12.22 -17.70
N ARG A 63 -2.38 -12.04 -16.45
CA ARG A 63 -2.27 -10.71 -15.82
C ARG A 63 -1.35 -9.79 -16.63
N ILE A 64 -1.58 -8.48 -16.51
CA ILE A 64 -0.78 -7.43 -17.18
C ILE A 64 0.72 -7.61 -16.93
N THR A 65 1.11 -7.92 -15.70
CA THR A 65 2.52 -8.17 -15.30
C THR A 65 3.13 -9.39 -15.99
N SER A 66 2.32 -10.37 -16.38
CA SER A 66 2.74 -11.58 -17.11
C SER A 66 2.69 -11.40 -18.63
N GLN A 67 2.13 -10.29 -19.13
CA GLN A 67 1.93 -10.02 -20.55
C GLN A 67 2.78 -8.84 -21.05
N LEU A 68 3.97 -8.64 -20.48
CA LEU A 68 4.88 -7.53 -20.83
C LEU A 68 5.11 -7.37 -22.36
N PRO A 69 5.29 -8.43 -23.17
CA PRO A 69 5.47 -8.27 -24.62
C PRO A 69 4.25 -7.65 -25.32
N LEU A 70 3.04 -8.01 -24.91
CA LEU A 70 1.81 -7.42 -25.46
C LEU A 70 1.67 -5.97 -25.02
N ILE A 71 1.89 -5.67 -23.73
CA ILE A 71 1.83 -4.30 -23.22
C ILE A 71 2.86 -3.41 -23.93
N ARG A 72 4.08 -3.90 -24.14
CA ARG A 72 5.11 -3.22 -24.93
C ARG A 72 4.64 -2.94 -26.35
N SER A 73 4.01 -3.91 -27.01
CA SER A 73 3.48 -3.72 -28.37
C SER A 73 2.40 -2.63 -28.41
N LEU A 74 1.54 -2.56 -27.38
CA LEU A 74 0.52 -1.52 -27.26
C LEU A 74 1.14 -0.13 -27.05
N THR A 75 2.13 -0.01 -26.16
CA THR A 75 2.77 1.29 -25.90
C THR A 75 3.66 1.74 -27.07
N GLU A 76 4.35 0.83 -27.76
CA GLU A 76 5.10 1.12 -28.98
C GLU A 76 4.20 1.62 -30.11
N PHE A 77 3.04 0.99 -30.32
CA PHE A 77 2.04 1.48 -31.26
C PHE A 77 1.58 2.90 -30.89
N CYS A 78 1.30 3.15 -29.61
CA CYS A 78 0.87 4.47 -29.15
C CYS A 78 1.95 5.53 -29.40
N ASN A 79 3.22 5.21 -29.08
CA ASN A 79 4.35 6.09 -29.31
C ASN A 79 4.51 6.45 -30.81
N GLN A 80 4.43 5.45 -31.70
CA GLN A 80 4.49 5.67 -33.16
C GLN A 80 3.37 6.58 -33.69
N ASN A 81 2.24 6.65 -32.98
CA ASN A 81 1.07 7.44 -33.37
C ASN A 81 0.88 8.71 -32.50
N ASN A 82 1.87 9.09 -31.68
CA ASN A 82 1.81 10.23 -30.76
C ASN A 82 0.63 10.18 -29.76
N ILE A 83 0.25 8.97 -29.34
CA ILE A 83 -0.80 8.74 -28.35
C ILE A 83 -0.13 8.63 -26.97
N PRO A 84 -0.48 9.50 -26.00
CA PRO A 84 0.06 9.42 -24.64
C PRO A 84 -0.37 8.11 -23.95
N THR A 85 0.55 7.55 -23.18
CA THR A 85 0.34 6.30 -22.42
C THR A 85 0.39 6.56 -20.92
N VAL A 86 -0.61 6.07 -20.19
CA VAL A 86 -0.75 6.24 -18.75
C VAL A 86 -0.87 4.88 -18.07
N PHE A 87 -0.05 4.66 -17.04
CA PHE A 87 -0.23 3.54 -16.11
C PHE A 87 -0.68 4.05 -14.74
N TRP A 88 -1.76 3.50 -14.18
CA TRP A 88 -2.22 3.80 -12.82
C TRP A 88 -2.09 2.58 -11.91
N ASN A 89 -1.12 2.59 -11.00
CA ASN A 89 -0.98 1.57 -9.99
C ASN A 89 -1.88 1.87 -8.79
N LYS A 90 -3.05 1.24 -8.75
CA LYS A 90 -4.02 1.34 -7.66
C LYS A 90 -3.80 0.32 -6.52
N GLU A 91 -2.84 -0.58 -6.68
CA GLU A 91 -2.61 -1.72 -5.77
C GLU A 91 -1.34 -1.53 -4.91
N ASP A 92 -0.66 -0.39 -5.03
CA ASP A 92 0.46 -0.05 -4.16
C ASP A 92 -0.02 0.20 -2.72
N PRO A 93 0.76 -0.17 -1.68
CA PRO A 93 2.04 -0.88 -1.70
C PRO A 93 1.93 -2.40 -1.44
N VAL A 94 0.73 -3.01 -1.40
CA VAL A 94 0.49 -4.38 -0.88
C VAL A 94 1.20 -5.47 -1.69
N HIS A 95 1.58 -5.16 -2.93
CA HIS A 95 2.17 -6.13 -3.84
C HIS A 95 3.57 -5.70 -4.32
N PHE A 96 4.20 -4.84 -3.54
CA PHE A 96 5.50 -4.19 -3.79
C PHE A 96 6.69 -5.08 -3.39
N VAL A 97 6.51 -6.39 -3.35
CA VAL A 97 7.60 -7.36 -3.16
C VAL A 97 8.20 -7.71 -4.52
N ASP A 98 7.36 -7.82 -5.55
CA ASP A 98 7.73 -7.97 -6.95
C ASP A 98 7.89 -6.60 -7.64
N PHE A 99 8.73 -5.74 -7.07
CA PHE A 99 8.89 -4.38 -7.60
C PHE A 99 9.64 -4.36 -8.94
N SER A 100 10.51 -5.34 -9.20
CA SER A 100 11.29 -5.39 -10.45
C SER A 100 10.39 -5.61 -11.66
N ILE A 101 9.40 -6.52 -11.60
CA ILE A 101 8.45 -6.73 -12.70
C ILE A 101 7.53 -5.52 -12.88
N ARG A 102 7.06 -4.93 -11.78
CA ARG A 102 6.27 -3.68 -11.84
C ARG A 102 7.05 -2.52 -12.43
N ALA A 103 8.31 -2.36 -12.05
CA ALA A 103 9.17 -1.32 -12.59
C ALA A 103 9.37 -1.51 -14.10
N LYS A 104 9.65 -2.73 -14.55
CA LYS A 104 9.73 -3.09 -15.98
C LYS A 104 8.44 -2.76 -16.74
N LEU A 105 7.28 -3.06 -16.15
CA LEU A 105 5.97 -2.72 -16.71
C LEU A 105 5.76 -1.20 -16.81
N THR A 106 5.94 -0.49 -15.69
CA THR A 106 5.72 0.97 -15.60
C THR A 106 6.69 1.77 -16.47
N ALA A 107 7.90 1.25 -16.72
CA ALA A 107 8.88 1.83 -17.64
C ALA A 107 8.42 1.87 -19.11
N LEU A 108 7.33 1.18 -19.46
CA LEU A 108 6.77 1.20 -20.82
C LEU A 108 5.87 2.40 -21.09
N PHE A 109 5.55 3.20 -20.07
CA PHE A 109 4.54 4.26 -20.13
C PHE A 109 5.15 5.66 -20.01
N ASP A 110 4.49 6.66 -20.59
CA ASP A 110 4.92 8.05 -20.50
C ASP A 110 4.69 8.63 -19.11
N ILE A 111 3.58 8.27 -18.49
CA ILE A 111 3.14 8.78 -17.19
C ILE A 111 2.74 7.62 -16.29
N VAL A 112 3.24 7.64 -15.06
CA VAL A 112 2.88 6.67 -14.02
C VAL A 112 2.14 7.39 -12.90
N PHE A 113 1.01 6.84 -12.50
CA PHE A 113 0.27 7.25 -11.30
C PHE A 113 0.31 6.15 -10.25
N THR A 114 0.33 6.54 -8.98
CA THR A 114 0.20 5.62 -7.85
C THR A 114 -0.79 6.16 -6.81
N THR A 115 -1.48 5.25 -6.13
CA THR A 115 -2.34 5.55 -4.98
C THR A 115 -1.56 5.71 -3.67
N GLU A 116 -0.26 5.44 -3.65
CA GLU A 116 0.59 5.59 -2.46
C GLU A 116 1.77 6.53 -2.72
N VAL A 117 1.80 7.68 -2.06
CA VAL A 117 2.86 8.70 -2.22
C VAL A 117 4.26 8.18 -1.90
N ASP A 118 4.37 7.24 -0.96
CA ASP A 118 5.66 6.61 -0.59
C ASP A 118 6.24 5.77 -1.74
N CYS A 119 5.44 5.50 -2.77
CA CYS A 119 5.82 4.76 -3.97
C CYS A 119 6.20 5.64 -5.16
N ILE A 120 6.04 6.98 -5.07
CA ILE A 120 6.44 7.93 -6.14
C ILE A 120 7.95 8.07 -6.19
N ALA A 121 8.48 8.26 -4.98
CA ALA A 121 9.82 7.83 -4.70
C ALA A 121 10.00 6.37 -5.16
N ARG A 122 11.12 5.69 -5.23
CA ARG A 122 11.23 4.31 -5.77
C ARG A 122 10.91 4.19 -7.26
N TYR A 123 9.70 4.51 -7.73
CA TYR A 123 9.43 4.56 -9.18
C TYR A 123 10.42 5.47 -9.87
N LYS A 124 10.63 6.69 -9.35
CA LYS A 124 11.62 7.61 -9.90
C LYS A 124 13.07 7.11 -9.86
N ALA A 125 13.45 6.21 -8.94
CA ALA A 125 14.80 5.61 -8.96
C ALA A 125 14.96 4.59 -10.07
N LEU A 126 13.88 3.91 -10.42
CA LEU A 126 13.95 2.79 -11.35
C LEU A 126 13.59 3.19 -12.78
N LEU A 127 12.84 4.26 -12.94
CA LEU A 127 12.42 4.76 -14.24
C LEU A 127 13.46 5.76 -14.77
N ALA A 128 13.66 5.76 -16.08
CA ALA A 128 14.50 6.74 -16.76
C ALA A 128 13.85 8.14 -16.83
N HIS A 129 12.79 8.41 -16.07
CA HIS A 129 12.04 9.65 -16.08
C HIS A 129 11.35 9.95 -14.75
N GLU A 130 11.05 11.24 -14.54
CA GLU A 130 10.45 11.76 -13.31
C GLU A 130 8.91 11.87 -13.33
N ARG A 131 8.27 11.41 -14.42
CA ARG A 131 6.82 11.56 -14.65
C ARG A 131 5.97 10.56 -13.86
N VAL A 132 6.11 10.60 -12.54
CA VAL A 132 5.41 9.75 -11.56
C VAL A 132 4.64 10.64 -10.60
N TYR A 133 3.35 10.38 -10.41
CA TYR A 133 2.47 11.29 -9.66
C TYR A 133 1.48 10.55 -8.76
N PHE A 134 1.02 11.24 -7.72
CA PHE A 134 -0.09 10.77 -6.88
C PHE A 134 -1.44 10.89 -7.62
N LEU A 135 -2.23 9.82 -7.58
CA LEU A 135 -3.63 9.78 -8.02
C LEU A 135 -4.44 8.82 -7.11
N PRO A 136 -5.26 9.34 -6.19
CA PRO A 136 -6.07 8.52 -5.30
C PRO A 136 -7.25 7.88 -6.02
N PHE A 137 -7.95 6.97 -5.33
CA PHE A 137 -9.28 6.53 -5.77
C PHE A 137 -10.26 7.70 -5.84
N PHE A 138 -11.23 7.55 -6.74
CA PHE A 138 -12.32 8.50 -6.96
C PHE A 138 -13.66 7.77 -6.99
N ALA A 139 -14.76 8.51 -6.85
CA ALA A 139 -16.11 8.00 -7.00
C ALA A 139 -16.76 8.55 -8.28
N ASN A 140 -17.54 7.71 -8.97
CA ASN A 140 -18.45 8.16 -10.02
C ASN A 140 -19.71 8.75 -9.38
N THR A 141 -19.80 10.07 -9.31
CA THR A 141 -20.88 10.80 -8.64
C THR A 141 -22.23 10.74 -9.37
N GLN A 142 -22.26 10.18 -10.60
CA GLN A 142 -23.51 9.83 -11.28
C GLN A 142 -24.13 8.54 -10.74
N THR A 143 -23.30 7.62 -10.24
CA THR A 143 -23.74 6.36 -9.63
C THR A 143 -23.88 6.50 -8.12
N PHE A 144 -22.89 7.13 -7.48
CA PHE A 144 -22.82 7.29 -6.03
C PHE A 144 -23.15 8.73 -5.66
N TYR A 145 -24.35 8.94 -5.15
CA TYR A 145 -24.83 10.24 -4.68
C TYR A 145 -25.82 10.03 -3.53
N PRO A 146 -26.09 11.05 -2.70
CA PRO A 146 -27.12 10.95 -1.66
C PRO A 146 -28.49 10.77 -2.30
N LYS A 147 -29.02 9.56 -2.23
CA LYS A 147 -30.36 9.24 -2.72
C LYS A 147 -31.41 9.61 -1.69
N ASP A 148 -32.54 10.14 -2.16
CA ASP A 148 -33.72 10.35 -1.34
C ASP A 148 -34.43 9.01 -1.08
N LEU A 149 -33.89 8.26 -0.13
CA LEU A 149 -34.43 6.98 0.30
C LEU A 149 -34.34 6.85 1.82
N LYS A 150 -35.25 6.07 2.40
CA LYS A 150 -35.17 5.70 3.81
C LYS A 150 -34.04 4.69 3.98
N ARG A 151 -32.97 5.10 4.66
CA ARG A 151 -31.83 4.23 4.98
C ARG A 151 -32.22 3.18 6.02
N GLN A 152 -31.72 1.97 5.85
CA GLN A 152 -31.79 0.91 6.83
C GLN A 152 -30.85 1.22 7.99
N SER A 153 -31.36 1.07 9.22
CA SER A 153 -30.56 1.29 10.41
C SER A 153 -29.51 0.21 10.62
N GLY A 154 -28.35 0.63 11.12
CA GLY A 154 -27.18 -0.23 11.31
C GLY A 154 -26.15 -0.13 10.18
N TYR A 155 -25.36 -1.19 10.03
CA TYR A 155 -24.12 -1.18 9.25
C TYR A 155 -24.21 -2.08 8.03
N CYS A 156 -23.58 -1.67 6.93
CA CYS A 156 -23.33 -2.55 5.79
C CYS A 156 -21.84 -2.77 5.54
N PHE A 157 -21.46 -3.96 5.09
CA PHE A 157 -20.13 -4.25 4.56
C PHE A 157 -20.27 -4.98 3.22
N ALA A 158 -19.81 -4.37 2.13
CA ALA A 158 -19.77 -5.03 0.83
C ALA A 158 -18.34 -5.32 0.39
N GLY A 159 -17.91 -6.58 0.50
CA GLY A 159 -16.49 -6.94 0.37
C GLY A 159 -16.24 -8.44 0.45
N SER A 160 -14.97 -8.80 0.59
CA SER A 160 -14.53 -10.20 0.72
C SER A 160 -13.76 -10.39 2.03
N TRP A 161 -13.78 -11.63 2.52
CA TRP A 161 -12.81 -12.13 3.46
C TRP A 161 -11.50 -12.50 2.74
N TYR A 162 -10.39 -12.39 3.44
CA TYR A 162 -9.06 -12.72 2.94
C TYR A 162 -8.25 -13.35 4.07
N GLU A 163 -8.20 -14.67 4.14
CA GLU A 163 -7.52 -15.40 5.23
C GLU A 163 -6.08 -14.94 5.44
N LYS A 164 -5.35 -14.70 4.34
CA LYS A 164 -3.95 -14.24 4.36
C LYS A 164 -3.70 -12.87 5.01
N TYR A 165 -4.72 -12.03 5.19
CA TYR A 165 -4.55 -10.67 5.75
C TYR A 165 -4.99 -10.63 7.21
N HIS A 166 -4.22 -11.31 8.07
CA HIS A 166 -4.54 -11.49 9.50
C HIS A 166 -4.79 -10.16 10.24
N GLU A 167 -3.95 -9.13 10.05
CA GLU A 167 -4.13 -7.83 10.73
C GLU A 167 -5.48 -7.17 10.37
N ARG A 168 -5.84 -7.18 9.07
CA ARG A 168 -7.13 -6.65 8.62
C ARG A 168 -8.29 -7.47 9.17
N ASN A 169 -8.13 -8.79 9.25
CA ASN A 169 -9.16 -9.68 9.76
C ASN A 169 -9.38 -9.44 11.27
N ASN A 170 -8.31 -9.25 12.04
CA ASN A 170 -8.39 -8.88 13.45
C ASN A 170 -9.11 -7.53 13.64
N ASP A 171 -8.81 -6.53 12.82
CA ASP A 171 -9.54 -5.25 12.87
C ASP A 171 -11.03 -5.45 12.58
N PHE A 172 -11.37 -6.31 11.61
CA PHE A 172 -12.76 -6.52 11.26
C PHE A 172 -13.52 -7.28 12.36
N LEU A 173 -12.90 -8.30 12.95
CA LEU A 173 -13.43 -9.03 14.10
C LEU A 173 -13.70 -8.07 15.26
N HIS A 174 -12.71 -7.22 15.60
CA HIS A 174 -12.84 -6.21 16.65
C HIS A 174 -13.97 -5.24 16.38
N LEU A 175 -13.98 -4.62 15.19
CA LEU A 175 -15.02 -3.67 14.79
C LEU A 175 -16.41 -4.33 14.79
N TYR A 176 -16.53 -5.55 14.27
CA TYR A 176 -17.79 -6.29 14.28
C TYR A 176 -18.28 -6.58 15.70
N GLY A 177 -17.37 -6.92 16.61
CA GLY A 177 -17.65 -7.08 18.04
C GLY A 177 -18.19 -5.79 18.67
N LEU A 178 -17.54 -4.65 18.43
CA LEU A 178 -18.00 -3.35 18.93
C LEU A 178 -19.42 -3.01 18.42
N ILE A 179 -19.70 -3.27 17.15
CA ILE A 179 -21.03 -3.03 16.57
C ILE A 179 -22.08 -3.93 17.24
N LYS A 180 -21.80 -5.23 17.38
CA LYS A 180 -22.72 -6.18 18.02
C LYS A 180 -22.99 -5.81 19.48
N ASN A 181 -21.96 -5.41 20.23
CA ASN A 181 -22.07 -4.98 21.62
C ASN A 181 -22.94 -3.73 21.79
N SER A 182 -22.98 -2.84 20.78
CA SER A 182 -23.90 -1.69 20.77
C SER A 182 -25.37 -2.04 20.50
N GLY A 183 -25.66 -3.29 20.11
CA GLY A 183 -27.00 -3.75 19.71
C GLY A 183 -27.36 -3.45 18.24
N ALA A 184 -26.45 -2.84 17.47
CA ALA A 184 -26.68 -2.54 16.06
C ALA A 184 -26.52 -3.77 15.16
N SER A 185 -27.23 -3.75 14.02
CA SER A 185 -27.15 -4.82 13.02
C SER A 185 -26.01 -4.59 12.02
N VAL A 186 -25.49 -5.68 11.44
CA VAL A 186 -24.51 -5.65 10.35
C VAL A 186 -25.06 -6.51 9.22
N SER A 187 -25.11 -5.97 8.01
CA SER A 187 -25.41 -6.70 6.77
C SER A 187 -24.15 -6.82 5.91
N ILE A 188 -23.73 -8.05 5.62
CA ILE A 188 -22.55 -8.38 4.84
C ILE A 188 -22.98 -8.83 3.44
N PHE A 189 -22.58 -8.07 2.43
CA PHE A 189 -22.67 -8.44 1.02
C PHE A 189 -21.33 -9.06 0.59
N ASP A 190 -21.24 -10.39 0.63
CA ASP A 190 -20.03 -11.14 0.31
C ASP A 190 -19.85 -11.30 -1.20
N ARG A 191 -18.78 -10.72 -1.77
CA ARG A 191 -18.48 -10.85 -3.21
C ARG A 191 -18.27 -12.30 -3.68
N ASN A 192 -17.89 -13.18 -2.75
CA ASN A 192 -17.63 -14.60 -2.98
C ASN A 192 -18.72 -15.50 -2.41
N HIS A 193 -19.89 -14.94 -2.08
CA HIS A 193 -21.02 -15.71 -1.57
C HIS A 193 -21.28 -16.91 -2.49
N GLN A 194 -21.29 -18.12 -1.91
CA GLN A 194 -21.50 -19.40 -2.60
C GLN A 194 -20.46 -19.78 -3.68
N LYS A 195 -19.34 -19.06 -3.82
CA LYS A 195 -18.28 -19.40 -4.80
C LYS A 195 -17.25 -20.41 -4.30
N ASN A 196 -17.30 -20.82 -3.02
CA ASN A 196 -16.40 -21.80 -2.38
C ASN A 196 -14.90 -21.60 -2.74
N ILE A 197 -14.41 -20.37 -2.64
CA ILE A 197 -13.02 -20.02 -2.94
C ILE A 197 -12.18 -20.15 -1.66
N GLU A 198 -11.12 -20.95 -1.72
CA GLU A 198 -10.19 -21.15 -0.61
C GLU A 198 -9.62 -19.82 -0.07
N GLY A 199 -9.58 -19.68 1.25
CA GLY A 199 -9.13 -18.47 1.95
C GLY A 199 -10.00 -17.23 1.73
N ARG A 200 -11.19 -17.35 1.11
CA ARG A 200 -12.12 -16.23 0.85
C ARG A 200 -13.47 -16.34 1.54
N THR A 201 -13.72 -17.43 2.25
CA THR A 201 -14.95 -17.67 3.00
C THR A 201 -14.93 -16.93 4.32
N PHE A 202 -16.03 -16.26 4.68
CA PHE A 202 -16.17 -15.64 6.00
C PHE A 202 -16.24 -16.68 7.13
N PRO A 203 -15.61 -16.43 8.29
CA PRO A 203 -15.74 -17.28 9.48
C PRO A 203 -17.19 -17.43 9.97
N ALA A 204 -17.45 -18.49 10.74
CA ALA A 204 -18.78 -18.89 11.20
C ALA A 204 -19.55 -17.78 11.94
N GLU A 205 -18.85 -16.96 12.73
CA GLU A 205 -19.43 -15.83 13.50
C GLU A 205 -20.03 -14.70 12.64
N PHE A 206 -19.60 -14.58 11.37
CA PHE A 206 -20.15 -13.59 10.43
C PHE A 206 -21.32 -14.13 9.63
N GLN A 207 -21.46 -15.46 9.52
CA GLN A 207 -22.47 -16.11 8.67
C GLN A 207 -23.90 -15.61 8.92
N PRO A 208 -24.36 -15.38 10.18
CA PRO A 208 -25.70 -14.83 10.43
C PRO A 208 -25.93 -13.41 9.90
N SER A 209 -24.84 -12.68 9.62
CA SER A 209 -24.89 -11.30 9.10
C SER A 209 -24.74 -11.26 7.57
N ILE A 210 -24.50 -12.39 6.89
CA ILE A 210 -24.37 -12.43 5.42
C ILE A 210 -25.77 -12.40 4.79
N VAL A 211 -26.03 -11.39 3.97
CA VAL A 211 -27.32 -11.17 3.31
C VAL A 211 -27.30 -11.48 1.81
N GLY A 212 -26.18 -12.02 1.32
CA GLY A 212 -25.98 -12.43 -0.07
C GLY A 212 -24.80 -11.71 -0.73
N ASN A 213 -24.90 -11.46 -2.04
CA ASN A 213 -23.92 -10.71 -2.82
C ASN A 213 -24.61 -9.59 -3.60
N LEU A 214 -23.83 -8.61 -4.05
CA LEU A 214 -24.27 -7.61 -5.02
C LEU A 214 -23.23 -7.53 -6.14
N PRO A 215 -23.65 -7.58 -7.42
CA PRO A 215 -22.78 -7.17 -8.51
C PRO A 215 -22.47 -5.67 -8.36
N TYR A 216 -21.36 -5.21 -8.94
CA TYR A 216 -20.95 -3.82 -8.74
C TYR A 216 -21.94 -2.80 -9.30
N THR A 217 -22.64 -3.16 -10.37
CA THR A 217 -23.74 -2.37 -10.94
C THR A 217 -24.91 -2.14 -9.98
N GLU A 218 -24.99 -2.88 -8.88
CA GLU A 218 -26.03 -2.74 -7.85
C GLU A 218 -25.46 -2.41 -6.45
N ILE A 219 -24.16 -2.15 -6.36
CA ILE A 219 -23.49 -1.92 -5.06
C ILE A 219 -23.97 -0.63 -4.37
N ASP A 220 -24.47 0.31 -5.17
CA ASP A 220 -25.12 1.54 -4.74
C ASP A 220 -26.34 1.27 -3.85
N LYS A 221 -27.03 0.12 -4.01
CA LYS A 221 -28.11 -0.30 -3.11
C LYS A 221 -27.60 -0.48 -1.68
N ALA A 222 -26.42 -1.06 -1.49
CA ALA A 222 -25.80 -1.15 -0.18
C ALA A 222 -25.27 0.22 0.28
N TYR A 223 -24.54 0.92 -0.58
CA TYR A 223 -23.85 2.14 -0.16
C TYR A 223 -24.77 3.30 0.13
N SER A 224 -25.85 3.49 -0.62
CA SER A 224 -26.87 4.51 -0.32
C SER A 224 -27.94 4.02 0.65
N GLY A 225 -28.12 2.69 0.76
CA GLY A 225 -29.24 2.05 1.46
C GLY A 225 -29.12 1.94 2.97
N TYR A 226 -27.95 2.17 3.56
CA TYR A 226 -27.70 2.02 4.99
C TYR A 226 -27.25 3.33 5.63
N GLU A 227 -27.52 3.48 6.93
CA GLU A 227 -27.03 4.63 7.72
C GLU A 227 -25.50 4.70 7.72
N THR A 228 -24.85 3.55 7.92
CA THR A 228 -23.40 3.45 8.04
C THR A 228 -22.82 2.33 7.17
N GLY A 229 -21.72 2.61 6.47
CA GLY A 229 -20.94 1.65 5.72
C GLY A 229 -19.59 1.36 6.38
N ILE A 230 -19.18 0.10 6.36
CA ILE A 230 -17.87 -0.35 6.85
C ILE A 230 -16.87 -0.36 5.69
N SER A 231 -15.72 0.29 5.85
CA SER A 231 -14.60 0.22 4.92
C SER A 231 -13.35 -0.36 5.59
N LEU A 232 -12.89 -1.51 5.10
CA LEU A 232 -11.68 -2.15 5.63
C LEU A 232 -10.51 -2.03 4.68
N ASN A 233 -9.37 -1.64 5.23
CA ASN A 233 -8.12 -1.45 4.52
C ASN A 233 -7.11 -2.54 4.90
N ILE A 234 -6.34 -2.97 3.91
CA ILE A 234 -5.21 -3.90 4.11
C ILE A 234 -3.94 -3.12 4.49
N VAL A 235 -3.78 -1.93 3.93
CA VAL A 235 -2.59 -1.09 4.13
C VAL A 235 -2.77 -0.23 5.36
N LYS A 236 -2.09 -0.57 6.45
CA LYS A 236 -2.05 0.26 7.67
C LYS A 236 -0.94 1.30 7.64
N ASN A 237 0.25 0.88 7.21
CA ASN A 237 1.48 1.68 7.22
C ASN A 237 1.75 2.41 5.89
N GLY A 238 0.69 2.81 5.20
CA GLY A 238 0.75 3.69 4.02
C GLY A 238 0.12 5.05 4.34
N GLN A 239 0.63 6.12 3.73
CA GLN A 239 0.18 7.48 4.04
C GLN A 239 -1.08 7.88 3.27
N THR A 240 -1.36 7.22 2.14
CA THR A 240 -2.41 7.67 1.21
C THR A 240 -3.23 6.56 0.57
N MET A 241 -2.81 5.29 0.66
CA MET A 241 -3.59 4.18 0.15
C MET A 241 -4.79 3.83 1.04
N PHE A 242 -5.98 3.77 0.45
CA PHE A 242 -7.23 3.36 1.11
C PHE A 242 -8.12 2.55 0.16
N ALA A 243 -9.11 1.84 0.69
CA ALA A 243 -10.06 1.09 -0.13
C ALA A 243 -11.07 2.01 -0.84
N ARG A 244 -11.22 1.86 -2.17
CA ARG A 244 -12.21 2.57 -3.02
C ARG A 244 -13.58 2.76 -2.38
N ARG A 245 -14.06 1.74 -1.64
CA ARG A 245 -15.35 1.77 -0.91
C ARG A 245 -15.54 3.03 -0.07
N ALA A 246 -14.48 3.56 0.55
CA ALA A 246 -14.59 4.75 1.38
C ALA A 246 -15.09 5.95 0.58
N VAL A 247 -14.54 6.20 -0.62
CA VAL A 247 -14.99 7.34 -1.45
C VAL A 247 -16.38 7.11 -2.05
N GLU A 248 -16.75 5.87 -2.37
CA GLU A 248 -18.08 5.53 -2.88
C GLU A 248 -19.18 5.69 -1.82
N LEU A 249 -18.89 5.29 -0.57
CA LEU A 249 -19.78 5.52 0.58
C LEU A 249 -19.92 7.02 0.89
N LEU A 250 -18.80 7.75 0.95
CA LEU A 250 -18.82 9.20 1.20
C LEU A 250 -19.55 9.95 0.09
N ALA A 251 -19.37 9.56 -1.18
CA ALA A 251 -20.11 10.13 -2.32
C ALA A 251 -21.62 9.89 -2.19
N SER A 252 -22.01 8.70 -1.71
CA SER A 252 -23.40 8.36 -1.38
C SER A 252 -23.95 9.12 -0.16
N GLY A 253 -23.12 9.94 0.51
CA GLY A 253 -23.47 10.66 1.73
C GLY A 253 -23.64 9.73 2.94
N THR A 254 -23.07 8.54 2.91
CA THR A 254 -23.22 7.52 3.95
C THR A 254 -22.14 7.68 5.00
N ALA A 255 -22.49 7.52 6.28
CA ALA A 255 -21.49 7.54 7.35
C ALA A 255 -20.52 6.37 7.15
N VAL A 256 -19.23 6.59 7.39
CA VAL A 256 -18.21 5.55 7.15
C VAL A 256 -17.49 5.25 8.44
N VAL A 257 -17.46 3.97 8.79
CA VAL A 257 -16.56 3.43 9.82
C VAL A 257 -15.50 2.58 9.16
N SER A 258 -14.25 2.75 9.57
CA SER A 258 -13.08 2.06 9.03
C SER A 258 -12.18 1.54 10.14
N ASN A 259 -11.38 0.50 9.85
CA ASN A 259 -10.19 0.27 10.66
C ASN A 259 -9.24 1.47 10.54
N TYR A 260 -8.50 1.78 11.60
CA TYR A 260 -7.54 2.88 11.58
C TYR A 260 -6.44 2.62 10.55
N THR A 261 -6.25 3.60 9.68
CA THR A 261 -5.06 3.74 8.84
C THR A 261 -4.66 5.19 8.80
N ARG A 262 -3.37 5.45 8.58
CA ARG A 262 -2.88 6.82 8.39
C ARG A 262 -3.57 7.49 7.20
N ALA A 263 -3.74 6.78 6.09
CA ALA A 263 -4.41 7.28 4.89
C ALA A 263 -5.82 7.83 5.18
N MET A 264 -6.61 7.15 6.00
CA MET A 264 -7.96 7.63 6.34
C MET A 264 -7.91 8.98 7.04
N ARG A 265 -6.98 9.14 8.00
CA ARG A 265 -6.82 10.41 8.71
C ARG A 265 -6.22 11.51 7.83
N VAL A 266 -5.22 11.18 7.02
CA VAL A 266 -4.57 12.14 6.11
C VAL A 266 -5.57 12.70 5.10
N LEU A 267 -6.40 11.88 4.49
CA LEU A 267 -7.27 12.32 3.40
C LEU A 267 -8.67 12.74 3.84
N PHE A 268 -9.24 12.09 4.85
CA PHE A 268 -10.64 12.28 5.24
C PHE A 268 -10.83 12.89 6.63
N GLY A 269 -9.80 12.88 7.49
CA GLY A 269 -9.88 13.50 8.83
C GLY A 269 -11.06 12.97 9.65
N GLU A 270 -12.03 13.83 9.92
CA GLU A 270 -13.26 13.54 10.67
C GLU A 270 -14.45 13.14 9.78
N LEU A 271 -14.29 13.04 8.45
CA LEU A 271 -15.34 12.53 7.57
C LEU A 271 -15.55 11.01 7.73
N VAL A 272 -14.56 10.32 8.30
CA VAL A 272 -14.53 8.87 8.51
C VAL A 272 -14.21 8.58 9.97
N ASP A 273 -15.06 7.77 10.60
CA ASP A 273 -14.82 7.23 11.92
C ASP A 273 -13.80 6.09 11.79
N THR A 274 -12.65 6.21 12.45
CA THR A 274 -11.61 5.16 12.43
C THR A 274 -11.53 4.48 13.78
N VAL A 275 -11.37 3.16 13.76
CA VAL A 275 -11.29 2.30 14.95
C VAL A 275 -9.99 1.52 14.94
N SER A 276 -9.23 1.56 16.03
CA SER A 276 -8.07 0.70 16.27
C SER A 276 -8.42 -0.46 17.19
N LEU A 277 -7.48 -1.39 17.38
CA LEU A 277 -7.63 -2.50 18.33
C LEU A 277 -7.61 -2.05 19.79
N TYR A 278 -7.20 -0.81 20.08
CA TYR A 278 -7.18 -0.26 21.44
C TYR A 278 -8.49 0.43 21.82
N ASP A 279 -9.40 0.60 20.87
CA ASP A 279 -10.68 1.27 21.11
C ASP A 279 -11.71 0.29 21.68
N ASP A 280 -12.42 0.72 22.73
CA ASP A 280 -13.50 -0.06 23.37
C ASP A 280 -14.89 0.26 22.80
N LYS A 281 -14.97 1.24 21.89
CA LYS A 281 -16.20 1.69 21.22
C LYS A 281 -15.89 2.43 19.93
N ILE A 282 -16.92 2.62 19.11
CA ILE A 282 -16.84 3.45 17.91
C ILE A 282 -17.04 4.92 18.31
N HIS A 283 -16.07 5.77 17.96
CA HIS A 283 -16.12 7.20 18.21
C HIS A 283 -16.75 7.94 17.03
N HIS A 284 -18.07 8.15 17.08
CA HIS A 284 -18.79 8.81 16.00
C HIS A 284 -18.50 10.31 15.90
N THR A 285 -18.10 10.74 14.72
CA THR A 285 -17.92 12.15 14.35
C THR A 285 -19.24 12.77 13.93
N SER A 286 -19.46 14.03 14.32
CA SER A 286 -20.65 14.80 13.94
C SER A 286 -20.44 15.43 12.56
N CYS A 287 -20.42 14.61 11.51
CA CYS A 287 -20.40 15.06 10.13
C CYS A 287 -21.76 14.78 9.48
N ASP A 288 -22.30 15.73 8.72
CA ASP A 288 -23.59 15.56 8.07
C ASP A 288 -23.47 14.87 6.68
N THR A 289 -24.61 14.52 6.08
CA THR A 289 -24.65 13.86 4.76
C THR A 289 -24.12 14.77 3.64
N SER A 290 -24.34 16.08 3.77
CA SER A 290 -24.00 17.09 2.78
C SER A 290 -22.50 17.37 2.73
N ASP A 291 -21.84 17.39 3.89
CA ASP A 291 -20.40 17.57 4.03
C ASP A 291 -19.64 16.43 3.32
N ARG A 292 -20.04 15.17 3.58
CA ARG A 292 -19.41 13.98 2.99
C ARG A 292 -19.48 13.99 1.46
N SER A 293 -20.69 14.16 0.92
CA SER A 293 -20.91 14.12 -0.53
C SER A 293 -20.30 15.34 -1.24
N THR A 294 -20.37 16.52 -0.63
CA THR A 294 -19.75 17.75 -1.14
C THR A 294 -18.22 17.64 -1.15
N PHE A 295 -17.62 17.05 -0.11
CA PHE A 295 -16.19 16.81 -0.08
C PHE A 295 -15.75 15.93 -1.26
N ILE A 296 -16.44 14.82 -1.53
CA ILE A 296 -16.08 13.95 -2.65
C ILE A 296 -16.30 14.67 -3.98
N LYS A 297 -17.45 15.32 -4.19
CA LYS A 297 -17.75 16.06 -5.42
C LYS A 297 -16.68 17.12 -5.76
N ASN A 298 -16.11 17.76 -4.75
CA ASN A 298 -15.13 18.82 -4.95
C ASN A 298 -13.68 18.31 -5.10
N ASN A 299 -13.37 17.11 -4.59
CA ASN A 299 -11.98 16.69 -4.40
C ASN A 299 -11.64 15.31 -4.99
N LEU A 300 -12.60 14.38 -5.09
CA LEU A 300 -12.36 12.96 -5.42
C LEU A 300 -13.48 12.39 -6.32
N ASP A 301 -14.07 13.22 -7.19
CA ASP A 301 -15.03 12.78 -8.21
C ASP A 301 -14.33 12.32 -9.50
N GLU A 302 -15.10 11.73 -10.41
CA GLU A 302 -14.63 11.28 -11.72
C GLU A 302 -14.02 12.43 -12.54
N HIS A 303 -14.55 13.63 -12.39
CA HIS A 303 -14.05 14.80 -13.10
C HIS A 303 -12.73 15.30 -12.51
N TYR A 304 -12.47 15.16 -11.21
CA TYR A 304 -11.15 15.38 -10.61
C TYR A 304 -10.14 14.39 -11.19
N PHE A 305 -10.49 13.12 -11.26
CA PHE A 305 -9.64 12.09 -11.84
C PHE A 305 -9.31 12.40 -13.31
N GLN A 306 -10.33 12.68 -14.13
CA GLN A 306 -10.18 13.11 -15.52
C GLN A 306 -9.23 14.31 -15.64
N HIS A 307 -9.48 15.33 -14.83
CA HIS A 307 -8.72 16.57 -14.84
C HIS A 307 -7.25 16.32 -14.48
N ARG A 308 -6.99 15.48 -13.49
CA ARG A 308 -5.63 15.16 -13.03
C ARG A 308 -4.84 14.41 -14.10
N VAL A 309 -5.46 13.45 -14.78
CA VAL A 309 -4.85 12.74 -15.93
C VAL A 309 -4.58 13.73 -17.07
N ALA A 310 -5.57 14.54 -17.46
CA ALA A 310 -5.42 15.52 -18.53
C ALA A 310 -4.33 16.56 -18.25
N GLN A 311 -4.20 17.01 -16.99
CA GLN A 311 -3.15 17.94 -16.57
C GLN A 311 -1.75 17.36 -16.81
N LYS A 312 -1.52 16.08 -16.48
CA LYS A 312 -0.20 15.45 -16.67
C LYS A 312 0.10 15.16 -18.14
N ILE A 313 -0.92 14.80 -18.93
CA ILE A 313 -0.78 14.67 -20.38
C ILE A 313 -0.43 16.03 -21.03
N ALA A 314 -1.09 17.12 -20.61
CA ALA A 314 -0.77 18.45 -21.13
C ALA A 314 0.68 18.85 -20.83
N LEU A 315 1.17 18.58 -19.61
CA LEU A 315 2.57 18.81 -19.24
C LEU A 315 3.53 17.98 -20.08
N LEU A 316 3.23 16.69 -20.33
CA LEU A 316 4.02 15.82 -21.21
C LEU A 316 4.11 16.41 -22.63
N GLN A 317 3.00 16.96 -23.14
CA GLN A 317 2.91 17.55 -24.48
C GLN A 317 3.47 18.98 -24.57
N GLY A 318 4.09 19.52 -23.50
CA GLY A 318 4.60 20.88 -23.47
C GLY A 318 3.51 21.97 -23.54
N LYS A 319 2.24 21.60 -23.31
CA LYS A 319 1.13 22.55 -23.23
C LYS A 319 1.14 23.20 -21.84
N GLY A 320 0.82 24.49 -21.76
CA GLY A 320 0.74 25.23 -20.50
C GLY A 320 -0.13 24.54 -19.44
N GLY A 321 0.10 24.85 -18.16
CA GLY A 321 -0.56 24.16 -17.06
C GLY A 321 -2.08 24.30 -17.08
N ILE A 322 -2.80 23.17 -17.15
CA ILE A 322 -4.24 23.15 -16.87
C ILE A 322 -4.42 23.53 -15.37
N PRO A 323 -5.17 24.61 -15.04
CA PRO A 323 -5.39 25.02 -13.66
C PRO A 323 -6.00 23.90 -12.84
N LYS A 324 -5.56 23.65 -11.60
CA LYS A 324 -6.12 22.56 -10.78
C LYS A 324 -7.63 22.74 -10.56
N LYS A 325 -8.43 21.69 -10.76
CA LYS A 325 -9.88 21.68 -10.44
C LYS A 325 -10.12 21.85 -8.93
N GLY A 326 -11.12 22.66 -8.55
CA GLY A 326 -11.53 22.92 -7.16
C GLY A 326 -10.96 24.24 -6.59
N GLY A 327 -11.74 24.94 -5.76
CA GLY A 327 -11.36 26.23 -5.16
C GLY A 327 -10.09 26.16 -4.32
N THR A 328 -9.35 27.27 -4.25
CA THR A 328 -8.04 27.43 -3.58
C THR A 328 -8.12 27.50 -2.05
N ASN A 329 -9.23 27.08 -1.43
CA ASN A 329 -9.32 27.13 0.03
C ASN A 329 -8.30 26.16 0.64
N GLY A 330 -7.30 26.72 1.32
CA GLY A 330 -6.14 26.02 1.88
C GLY A 330 -6.44 24.98 2.97
N SER A 331 -7.69 24.54 3.13
CA SER A 331 -8.10 23.52 4.09
C SER A 331 -8.12 22.09 3.53
N CYS A 332 -8.02 21.89 2.21
CA CYS A 332 -8.08 20.55 1.63
C CYS A 332 -6.75 19.80 1.75
N ARG A 333 -6.70 18.78 2.62
CA ARG A 333 -5.51 17.93 2.82
C ARG A 333 -5.05 17.21 1.57
N LEU A 334 -5.96 16.91 0.63
CA LEU A 334 -5.60 16.33 -0.66
C LEU A 334 -4.62 17.22 -1.44
N ARG A 335 -4.78 18.55 -1.39
CA ARG A 335 -3.87 19.48 -2.07
C ARG A 335 -2.49 19.50 -1.45
N LEU A 336 -2.42 19.44 -0.12
CA LEU A 336 -1.16 19.32 0.60
C LEU A 336 -0.43 18.04 0.14
N VAL A 337 -1.13 16.90 0.12
CA VAL A 337 -0.57 15.61 -0.33
C VAL A 337 -0.06 15.69 -1.77
N GLU A 338 -0.86 16.23 -2.69
CA GLU A 338 -0.43 16.44 -4.08
C GLU A 338 0.84 17.29 -4.17
N GLN A 339 0.86 18.45 -3.49
CA GLN A 339 1.98 19.38 -3.57
C GLN A 339 3.24 18.82 -2.93
N MET A 340 3.13 18.17 -1.78
CA MET A 340 4.25 17.47 -1.12
C MET A 340 4.82 16.39 -2.05
N SER A 341 3.94 15.59 -2.68
CA SER A 341 4.37 14.53 -3.60
C SER A 341 5.07 15.04 -4.87
N GLU A 342 4.81 16.30 -5.26
CA GLU A 342 5.38 16.93 -6.46
C GLU A 342 6.65 17.75 -6.17
N HIS A 343 6.79 18.31 -4.97
CA HIS A 343 7.95 19.14 -4.58
C HIS A 343 9.10 18.33 -3.97
N PHE A 344 8.85 17.10 -3.56
CA PHE A 344 9.86 16.29 -2.88
C PHE A 344 11.01 15.88 -3.82
N ASN A 345 12.26 16.18 -3.41
CA ASN A 345 13.46 15.79 -4.13
C ASN A 345 13.77 14.31 -3.86
N TYR A 346 13.95 13.57 -4.95
CA TYR A 346 13.95 12.13 -4.94
C TYR A 346 15.29 11.47 -4.51
N GLN A 347 16.37 12.25 -4.42
CA GLN A 347 17.70 11.72 -4.11
C GLN A 347 17.83 11.10 -2.71
N ASP A 348 16.93 11.42 -1.78
CA ASP A 348 17.02 11.00 -0.36
C ASP A 348 16.05 9.85 0.02
N ALA A 349 15.43 9.21 -0.96
CA ALA A 349 14.06 8.75 -0.80
C ALA A 349 13.81 7.31 -0.33
N ILE A 350 14.79 6.60 0.26
CA ILE A 350 14.46 5.30 0.88
C ILE A 350 15.25 5.05 2.17
N CYS A 351 14.59 5.27 3.31
CA CYS A 351 15.08 4.83 4.61
C CYS A 351 14.54 3.41 4.90
N TYR A 352 15.35 2.40 4.57
CA TYR A 352 15.18 1.06 5.12
C TYR A 352 15.82 1.01 6.49
N THR A 353 15.04 0.74 7.53
CA THR A 353 15.64 0.45 8.83
C THR A 353 16.18 -0.95 8.80
N ARG A 354 17.49 -0.97 8.58
CA ARG A 354 18.34 -2.12 8.77
C ARG A 354 18.61 -2.16 10.27
N TYR A 355 18.30 -3.28 10.92
CA TYR A 355 19.32 -3.84 11.78
C TYR A 355 20.23 -4.60 10.81
N PRO A 356 21.28 -3.98 10.24
CA PRO A 356 22.24 -4.80 9.55
C PRO A 356 22.67 -5.80 10.61
N VAL A 357 22.52 -7.09 10.33
CA VAL A 357 23.37 -8.03 11.03
C VAL A 357 24.71 -7.77 10.36
N SER A 358 25.39 -6.71 10.78
CA SER A 358 26.68 -6.24 10.27
C SER A 358 27.80 -7.26 10.49
N ASN A 359 27.45 -8.53 10.76
CA ASN A 359 28.34 -9.62 11.08
C ASN A 359 28.01 -10.90 10.27
N LEU A 360 26.97 -10.93 9.41
CA LEU A 360 26.64 -12.13 8.61
C LEU A 360 27.42 -12.21 7.29
N LEU A 361 27.71 -11.06 6.69
CA LEU A 361 28.21 -10.96 5.31
C LEU A 361 29.55 -10.20 5.22
N GLU A 362 30.27 -10.05 6.34
CA GLU A 362 31.64 -9.54 6.29
C GLU A 362 32.55 -10.52 5.53
N SER A 363 33.60 -10.00 4.89
CA SER A 363 34.50 -10.79 4.06
C SER A 363 35.15 -11.94 4.86
N GLY A 364 34.92 -13.20 4.46
CA GLY A 364 35.54 -14.39 5.06
C GLY A 364 34.59 -15.48 5.57
N HIS A 365 33.27 -15.25 5.54
CA HIS A 365 32.28 -16.15 6.12
C HIS A 365 31.57 -17.09 5.13
N PHE A 366 32.05 -17.26 3.90
CA PHE A 366 31.39 -18.13 2.91
C PHE A 366 32.20 -19.38 2.59
N GLU A 367 31.56 -20.54 2.73
CA GLU A 367 32.04 -21.82 2.22
C GLU A 367 31.54 -21.99 0.77
N VAL A 368 32.45 -21.82 -0.19
CA VAL A 368 32.18 -22.02 -1.63
C VAL A 368 32.86 -23.30 -2.09
N LYS A 369 32.06 -24.32 -2.44
CA LYS A 369 32.58 -25.67 -2.78
C LYS A 369 32.94 -25.88 -4.24
N THR A 370 32.63 -24.92 -5.11
CA THR A 370 32.86 -25.04 -6.56
C THR A 370 33.67 -23.86 -7.08
N PRO A 371 34.66 -24.08 -7.97
CA PRO A 371 35.39 -22.99 -8.62
C PRO A 371 34.51 -22.18 -9.59
N ALA A 372 33.33 -22.70 -9.97
CA ALA A 372 32.40 -22.02 -10.86
C ALA A 372 31.71 -20.81 -10.21
N LEU A 373 31.75 -20.70 -8.87
CA LEU A 373 31.16 -19.61 -8.10
C LEU A 373 32.26 -18.76 -7.45
N LYS A 374 32.09 -17.44 -7.50
CA LYS A 374 32.92 -16.46 -6.80
C LYS A 374 32.03 -15.52 -6.00
N VAL A 375 32.44 -15.25 -4.76
CA VAL A 375 31.71 -14.39 -3.82
C VAL A 375 32.62 -13.23 -3.44
N SER A 376 32.06 -12.03 -3.42
CA SER A 376 32.72 -10.82 -2.90
C SER A 376 31.72 -10.00 -2.12
N THR A 377 32.19 -9.19 -1.17
CA THR A 377 31.33 -8.38 -0.30
C THR A 377 31.80 -6.93 -0.30
N THR A 378 30.86 -5.99 -0.37
CA THR A 378 31.15 -4.54 -0.39
C THR A 378 29.96 -3.78 0.21
N ASN A 379 30.17 -2.98 1.26
CA ASN A 379 29.11 -2.18 1.91
C ASN A 379 27.83 -2.98 2.24
N ASP A 380 27.96 -4.14 2.90
CA ASP A 380 26.89 -5.09 3.22
C ASP A 380 26.22 -5.80 2.03
N LYS A 381 26.69 -5.57 0.81
CA LYS A 381 26.20 -6.24 -0.41
C LYS A 381 27.06 -7.45 -0.73
N VAL A 382 26.45 -8.58 -1.02
CA VAL A 382 27.14 -9.78 -1.53
C VAL A 382 26.99 -9.83 -3.04
N THR A 383 28.10 -9.92 -3.76
CA THR A 383 28.10 -10.14 -5.21
C THR A 383 28.54 -11.57 -5.50
N ILE A 384 27.69 -12.32 -6.20
CA ILE A 384 27.95 -13.70 -6.61
C ILE A 384 28.12 -13.73 -8.13
N THR A 385 29.29 -14.19 -8.58
CA THR A 385 29.54 -14.46 -10.00
C THR A 385 29.57 -15.96 -10.25
N SER A 386 28.78 -16.42 -11.20
CA SER A 386 28.67 -17.83 -11.59
C SER A 386 29.06 -18.03 -13.04
N THR A 387 29.75 -19.14 -13.28
CA THR A 387 30.09 -19.67 -14.61
C THR A 387 29.39 -21.01 -14.90
N LEU A 388 28.41 -21.40 -14.07
CA LEU A 388 27.58 -22.58 -14.28
C LEU A 388 26.82 -22.51 -15.61
N SER A 389 26.52 -23.65 -16.23
CA SER A 389 25.61 -23.69 -17.37
C SER A 389 24.16 -23.42 -16.95
N GLU A 390 23.28 -23.05 -17.89
CA GLU A 390 21.90 -22.60 -17.62
C GLU A 390 21.08 -23.55 -16.72
N ALA A 391 21.29 -24.86 -16.82
CA ALA A 391 20.57 -25.86 -16.03
C ALA A 391 21.28 -26.29 -14.74
N GLU A 392 22.54 -25.89 -14.56
CA GLU A 392 23.33 -26.25 -13.39
C GLU A 392 23.07 -25.32 -12.21
N HIS A 393 23.15 -25.89 -11.01
CA HIS A 393 23.08 -25.13 -9.77
C HIS A 393 24.17 -25.58 -8.79
N SER A 394 24.56 -24.69 -7.88
CA SER A 394 25.48 -25.00 -6.79
C SER A 394 25.17 -24.15 -5.55
N TYR A 395 25.84 -24.45 -4.44
CA TYR A 395 25.54 -23.86 -3.13
C TYR A 395 26.73 -23.08 -2.58
N ILE A 396 26.40 -21.96 -1.94
CA ILE A 396 27.31 -21.16 -1.12
C ILE A 396 26.72 -21.17 0.29
N ASN A 397 27.47 -21.61 1.29
CA ASN A 397 26.97 -21.60 2.67
C ASN A 397 27.69 -20.54 3.49
N LEU A 398 27.01 -19.96 4.48
CA LEU A 398 27.71 -19.28 5.55
C LEU A 398 28.48 -20.32 6.40
N THR A 399 29.67 -19.94 6.88
CA THR A 399 30.51 -20.78 7.74
C THR A 399 29.95 -20.91 9.14
N SER A 400 29.25 -19.88 9.63
CA SER A 400 28.62 -19.86 10.95
C SER A 400 27.32 -20.65 10.99
N HIS A 401 27.13 -21.38 12.09
CA HIS A 401 25.81 -21.86 12.54
C HIS A 401 25.33 -20.95 13.67
N PHE A 402 24.03 -20.74 13.75
CA PHE A 402 23.39 -19.85 14.72
C PHE A 402 22.53 -20.67 15.66
N HIS A 403 22.49 -20.32 16.94
CA HIS A 403 21.57 -20.97 17.88
C HIS A 403 20.14 -20.45 17.64
N VAL A 404 19.11 -21.31 17.77
CA VAL A 404 17.71 -20.89 17.52
C VAL A 404 17.25 -19.73 18.42
N SER A 405 17.81 -19.61 19.63
CA SER A 405 17.49 -18.49 20.55
C SER A 405 17.88 -17.13 19.98
N GLU A 406 18.86 -17.07 19.07
CA GLU A 406 19.23 -15.83 18.38
C GLU A 406 18.16 -15.36 17.37
N PHE A 407 17.15 -16.19 17.13
CA PHE A 407 15.99 -15.90 16.28
C PHE A 407 14.68 -15.91 17.06
N ALA A 408 14.71 -16.21 18.36
CA ALA A 408 13.50 -16.25 19.19
C ALA A 408 12.79 -14.89 19.26
N GLU A 409 13.53 -13.79 19.13
CA GLU A 409 12.98 -12.42 19.08
C GLU A 409 12.65 -11.95 17.66
N PHE A 410 13.07 -12.68 16.61
CA PHE A 410 12.95 -12.24 15.22
C PHE A 410 11.98 -13.15 14.46
N GLU A 411 10.74 -12.67 14.26
CA GLU A 411 9.73 -13.41 13.48
C GLU A 411 10.00 -13.43 11.96
N GLU A 412 10.93 -12.59 11.47
CA GLU A 412 11.18 -12.37 10.05
C GLU A 412 12.69 -12.24 9.75
N PHE A 413 13.05 -12.73 8.57
CA PHE A 413 14.31 -12.48 7.89
C PHE A 413 14.06 -11.63 6.66
N VAL A 414 14.98 -10.76 6.30
CA VAL A 414 14.88 -9.96 5.07
C VAL A 414 15.93 -10.47 4.09
N TYR A 415 15.45 -10.98 2.95
CA TYR A 415 16.28 -11.35 1.81
C TYR A 415 15.94 -10.46 0.63
N LEU A 416 16.88 -9.59 0.21
CA LEU A 416 16.72 -8.78 -1.01
C LEU A 416 17.83 -9.11 -2.00
N THR A 417 17.43 -9.54 -3.18
CA THR A 417 18.24 -9.90 -4.35
C THR A 417 17.67 -9.25 -5.61
N ASP A 418 18.54 -8.86 -6.54
CA ASP A 418 18.16 -8.36 -7.87
C ASP A 418 17.86 -9.49 -8.88
N ASP A 419 18.00 -10.75 -8.46
CA ASP A 419 18.00 -11.95 -9.31
C ASP A 419 17.09 -13.06 -8.75
N GLU A 420 16.38 -13.76 -9.64
CA GLU A 420 15.50 -14.91 -9.33
C GLU A 420 16.26 -16.25 -9.37
N ARG A 421 17.51 -16.26 -9.85
CA ARG A 421 18.35 -17.46 -9.94
C ARG A 421 19.23 -17.67 -8.71
N THR A 422 19.03 -16.86 -7.68
CA THR A 422 19.67 -16.99 -6.38
C THR A 422 18.59 -17.16 -5.34
N GLU A 423 18.57 -18.33 -4.70
CA GLU A 423 17.58 -18.65 -3.68
C GLU A 423 18.27 -18.68 -2.31
N LEU A 424 17.68 -18.02 -1.32
CA LEU A 424 18.13 -18.14 0.07
C LEU A 424 17.73 -19.52 0.60
N ASP A 425 18.69 -20.23 1.18
CA ASP A 425 18.54 -21.61 1.66
C ASP A 425 18.83 -21.63 3.16
N ILE A 426 17.82 -22.02 3.96
CA ILE A 426 17.90 -22.03 5.41
C ILE A 426 17.61 -23.44 5.92
N TRP A 427 18.50 -23.97 6.75
CA TRP A 427 18.37 -25.28 7.37
C TRP A 427 18.28 -25.15 8.87
N GLN A 428 17.38 -25.91 9.49
CA GLN A 428 17.28 -26.05 10.94
C GLN A 428 17.73 -27.45 11.34
N TYR A 429 18.55 -27.56 12.38
CA TYR A 429 19.11 -28.82 12.89
C TYR A 429 18.74 -29.04 14.35
N ASN A 430 18.48 -30.30 14.71
CA ASN A 430 18.29 -30.72 16.09
C ASN A 430 19.61 -31.07 16.81
N GLU A 431 19.52 -31.48 18.08
CA GLU A 431 20.69 -31.82 18.91
C GLU A 431 21.57 -32.94 18.33
N SER A 432 20.98 -33.87 17.58
CA SER A 432 21.71 -34.96 16.92
C SER A 432 22.44 -34.52 15.63
N GLY A 433 22.30 -33.26 15.22
CA GLY A 433 22.82 -32.74 13.95
C GLY A 433 21.98 -33.14 12.73
N ALA A 434 20.80 -33.71 12.93
CA ALA A 434 19.88 -34.03 11.84
C ALA A 434 19.10 -32.76 11.42
N CYS A 435 18.98 -32.55 10.11
CA CYS A 435 18.17 -31.45 9.57
C CYS A 435 16.69 -31.76 9.76
N VAL A 436 15.96 -30.88 10.44
CA VAL A 436 14.52 -31.03 10.76
C VAL A 436 13.63 -30.17 9.88
N GLN A 437 14.17 -29.12 9.27
CA GLN A 437 13.47 -28.24 8.33
C GLN A 437 14.48 -27.65 7.35
N ARG A 438 14.06 -27.48 6.09
CA ARG A 438 14.80 -26.73 5.08
C ARG A 438 13.82 -25.85 4.31
N ASP A 439 14.11 -24.56 4.24
CA ASP A 439 13.30 -23.57 3.56
C ASP A 439 14.12 -22.90 2.45
N LEU A 440 13.55 -22.84 1.24
CA LEU A 440 14.14 -22.20 0.07
C LEU A 440 13.29 -20.99 -0.34
N PHE A 441 13.91 -19.83 -0.49
CA PHE A 441 13.26 -18.58 -0.84
C PHE A 441 13.84 -18.01 -2.13
N SER A 442 13.06 -18.04 -3.20
CA SER A 442 13.50 -17.75 -4.58
C SER A 442 13.41 -16.29 -5.02
N THR A 443 12.81 -15.42 -4.20
CA THR A 443 12.61 -14.01 -4.55
C THR A 443 12.91 -13.10 -3.37
N SER A 444 13.19 -11.84 -3.67
CA SER A 444 13.29 -10.75 -2.69
C SER A 444 12.03 -10.71 -1.82
N GLN A 445 12.09 -11.13 -0.57
CA GLN A 445 10.93 -11.12 0.33
C GLN A 445 11.32 -11.07 1.81
N PRO A 446 10.42 -10.59 2.69
CA PRO A 446 10.43 -10.98 4.09
C PRO A 446 10.17 -12.49 4.20
N CYS A 447 11.12 -13.22 4.75
CA CYS A 447 11.07 -14.66 4.99
C CYS A 447 10.66 -14.91 6.45
N LYS A 448 9.42 -15.37 6.66
CA LYS A 448 9.00 -15.83 7.99
C LYS A 448 9.56 -17.22 8.25
N LEU A 449 10.32 -17.38 9.33
CA LEU A 449 10.84 -18.67 9.74
C LEU A 449 9.96 -19.28 10.81
N LYS A 450 9.41 -20.46 10.53
CA LYS A 450 8.77 -21.29 11.55
C LYS A 450 9.82 -22.19 12.18
N ILE A 451 10.33 -21.80 13.34
CA ILE A 451 11.30 -22.61 14.08
C ILE A 451 10.62 -23.90 14.56
N GLN A 452 11.18 -25.05 14.20
CA GLN A 452 10.65 -26.34 14.62
C GLN A 452 10.93 -26.56 16.11
N PRO A 453 10.01 -27.18 16.89
CA PRO A 453 10.19 -27.37 18.33
C PRO A 453 11.49 -28.11 18.73
N THR A 454 12.01 -28.97 17.85
CA THR A 454 13.24 -29.75 18.09
C THR A 454 14.50 -29.11 17.53
N ALA A 455 14.40 -27.95 16.87
CA ALA A 455 15.56 -27.26 16.31
C ALA A 455 16.37 -26.57 17.40
N ILE A 456 17.69 -26.71 17.37
CA ILE A 456 18.64 -25.99 18.25
C ILE A 456 19.61 -25.09 17.47
N SER A 457 19.84 -25.36 16.18
CA SER A 457 20.71 -24.52 15.36
C SER A 457 20.17 -24.29 13.95
N ILE A 458 20.59 -23.18 13.35
CA ILE A 458 20.22 -22.74 12.01
C ILE A 458 21.48 -22.53 11.18
N ARG A 459 21.47 -23.02 9.94
CA ARG A 459 22.47 -22.72 8.91
C ARG A 459 21.82 -21.94 7.78
N ILE A 460 22.56 -21.00 7.19
CA ILE A 460 22.10 -20.16 6.09
C ILE A 460 23.06 -20.30 4.92
N GLY A 461 22.53 -20.27 3.70
CA GLY A 461 23.29 -20.34 2.47
C GLY A 461 22.45 -19.88 1.27
N PHE A 462 22.98 -20.11 0.08
CA PHE A 462 22.38 -19.70 -1.18
C PHE A 462 22.48 -20.83 -2.19
N ARG A 463 21.39 -21.09 -2.90
CA ARG A 463 21.37 -21.93 -4.11
C ARG A 463 21.46 -21.01 -5.32
N VAL A 464 22.49 -21.18 -6.14
CA VAL A 464 22.78 -20.34 -7.32
C VAL A 464 22.60 -21.19 -8.57
N THR A 465 21.79 -20.73 -9.51
CA THR A 465 21.52 -21.41 -10.78
C THR A 465 22.02 -20.59 -11.98
N GLY A 466 22.60 -21.25 -12.97
CA GLY A 466 23.00 -20.62 -14.23
C GLY A 466 24.19 -19.64 -14.14
N PRO A 467 24.60 -19.09 -15.29
CA PRO A 467 25.72 -18.15 -15.38
C PRO A 467 25.32 -16.73 -14.94
N GLY A 468 26.30 -15.84 -14.79
CA GLY A 468 26.09 -14.39 -14.62
C GLY A 468 26.62 -13.81 -13.32
N THR A 469 26.50 -12.50 -13.15
CA THR A 469 26.82 -11.78 -11.91
C THR A 469 25.53 -11.23 -11.32
N ARG A 470 25.34 -11.44 -10.02
CA ARG A 470 24.12 -11.09 -9.29
C ARG A 470 24.47 -10.54 -7.93
N SER A 471 23.50 -9.92 -7.28
CA SER A 471 23.76 -9.34 -5.98
C SER A 471 22.64 -9.50 -4.96
N ILE A 472 23.07 -9.84 -3.74
CA ILE A 472 22.24 -9.86 -2.55
C ILE A 472 22.47 -8.53 -1.85
N GLU A 473 21.47 -7.67 -1.96
CA GLU A 473 21.48 -6.30 -1.44
C GLU A 473 21.24 -6.28 0.07
N VAL A 474 20.47 -7.24 0.59
CA VAL A 474 20.17 -7.35 2.03
C VAL A 474 20.02 -8.82 2.43
N LEU A 475 20.74 -9.19 3.50
CA LEU A 475 20.42 -10.34 4.34
C LEU A 475 20.45 -9.89 5.81
N SER A 476 19.29 -9.85 6.47
CA SER A 476 19.18 -9.31 7.83
C SER A 476 18.11 -10.04 8.66
N LYS A 477 18.34 -10.12 9.99
CA LYS A 477 17.34 -10.51 10.98
C LYS A 477 16.44 -9.31 11.26
N GLY A 478 15.13 -9.50 11.30
CA GLY A 478 14.16 -8.47 11.66
C GLY A 478 13.10 -8.21 10.58
N ARG A 479 12.22 -7.25 10.86
CA ARG A 479 11.12 -6.90 9.95
C ARG A 479 11.55 -5.81 8.98
N LEU A 480 11.29 -6.01 7.69
CA LEU A 480 11.52 -4.96 6.69
C LEU A 480 10.50 -3.83 6.89
N ARG A 481 10.88 -2.77 7.62
CA ARG A 481 10.08 -1.54 7.70
C ARG A 481 10.55 -0.54 6.65
N ARG A 482 9.57 -0.02 5.91
CA ARG A 482 9.78 1.09 4.98
C ARG A 482 9.28 2.33 5.69
N ILE A 483 10.21 3.16 6.13
CA ILE A 483 9.89 4.45 6.73
C ILE A 483 9.91 5.47 5.60
N PRO A 484 8.82 6.23 5.42
CA PRO A 484 8.80 7.26 4.40
C PRO A 484 9.81 8.34 4.76
N HIS A 485 10.40 8.98 3.76
CA HIS A 485 11.35 10.06 4.01
C HIS A 485 10.69 11.24 4.76
N TYR A 486 9.40 11.48 4.49
CA TYR A 486 8.61 12.46 5.20
C TYR A 486 7.27 11.86 5.59
N ILE A 487 6.77 12.25 6.77
CA ILE A 487 5.45 11.86 7.24
C ILE A 487 4.49 13.03 7.07
N ILE A 488 3.47 12.87 6.22
CA ILE A 488 2.44 13.89 5.94
C ILE A 488 1.75 14.26 7.26
N PRO A 489 1.86 15.50 7.74
CA PRO A 489 1.34 15.86 9.05
C PRO A 489 -0.20 15.82 9.08
N ILE A 490 -0.77 15.19 10.11
CA ILE A 490 -2.23 15.20 10.36
C ILE A 490 -2.60 16.42 11.19
N THR A 491 -1.70 16.87 12.05
CA THR A 491 -1.90 18.01 12.96
C THR A 491 -0.72 18.95 12.89
N ARG A 492 -0.93 20.21 13.30
CA ARG A 492 0.10 21.26 13.25
C ARG A 492 1.31 20.90 14.10
N SER A 493 1.07 20.39 15.31
CA SER A 493 2.08 20.04 16.31
C SER A 493 2.01 18.56 16.66
N TYR A 494 3.06 18.05 17.27
CA TYR A 494 3.08 16.70 17.83
C TYR A 494 3.73 16.70 19.21
N LEU A 495 3.30 15.78 20.05
CA LEU A 495 3.97 15.45 21.31
C LEU A 495 5.03 14.39 21.04
N HIS A 496 6.23 14.59 21.56
CA HIS A 496 7.28 13.56 21.55
C HIS A 496 7.32 12.93 22.94
N VAL A 497 7.06 11.63 23.01
CA VAL A 497 7.02 10.84 24.23
C VAL A 497 8.00 9.67 24.11
N THR A 498 8.77 9.40 25.15
CA THR A 498 9.66 8.25 25.25
C THR A 498 9.08 7.26 26.24
N CYS A 499 8.38 6.23 25.75
CA CYS A 499 7.75 5.19 26.58
C CYS A 499 7.55 3.89 25.78
N SER A 500 7.27 2.78 26.47
CA SER A 500 6.83 1.54 25.83
C SER A 500 5.41 1.66 25.26
N GLU A 501 5.01 0.68 24.45
CA GLU A 501 3.63 0.62 23.92
C GLU A 501 2.61 0.37 25.05
N GLU A 502 2.92 -0.48 26.02
CA GLU A 502 2.06 -0.73 27.19
C GLU A 502 1.90 0.53 28.04
N GLU A 503 3.01 1.26 28.27
CA GLU A 503 3.00 2.53 28.99
C GLU A 503 2.16 3.58 28.26
N LEU A 504 2.25 3.64 26.93
CA LEU A 504 1.42 4.52 26.13
C LEU A 504 -0.06 4.22 26.32
N ILE A 505 -0.46 2.96 26.21
CA ILE A 505 -1.87 2.55 26.36
C ILE A 505 -2.39 2.92 27.75
N ALA A 506 -1.60 2.66 28.79
CA ALA A 506 -1.97 3.00 30.17
C ALA A 506 -2.11 4.52 30.41
N ASN A 507 -1.30 5.33 29.72
CA ASN A 507 -1.16 6.75 30.04
C ASN A 507 -1.74 7.72 28.99
N VAL A 508 -2.22 7.24 27.83
CA VAL A 508 -2.66 8.13 26.73
C VAL A 508 -3.72 9.14 27.17
N ASN A 509 -4.64 8.75 28.05
CA ASN A 509 -5.68 9.65 28.55
C ASN A 509 -5.11 10.71 29.51
N ALA A 510 -4.10 10.37 30.31
CA ALA A 510 -3.40 11.32 31.18
C ALA A 510 -2.56 12.30 30.35
N ILE A 511 -1.85 11.81 29.33
CA ILE A 511 -1.12 12.66 28.38
C ILE A 511 -2.08 13.63 27.68
N LYS A 512 -3.31 13.19 27.38
CA LYS A 512 -4.35 14.05 26.80
C LYS A 512 -4.92 15.12 27.73
N SER A 513 -5.13 14.80 29.00
CA SER A 513 -5.70 15.75 29.93
C SER A 513 -4.72 16.88 30.29
N GLN A 514 -3.42 16.61 30.21
CA GLN A 514 -2.35 17.57 30.50
C GLN A 514 -2.08 18.56 29.35
N HIS A 515 -2.46 18.21 28.12
CA HIS A 515 -2.19 19.03 26.93
C HIS A 515 -3.48 19.36 26.19
N SER A 516 -3.86 20.64 26.16
CA SER A 516 -4.99 21.10 25.36
C SER A 516 -4.57 21.31 23.90
N GLY A 517 -5.36 20.78 22.96
CA GLY A 517 -5.15 20.97 21.52
C GLY A 517 -5.33 19.71 20.68
N ASN A 518 -5.17 19.85 19.37
CA ASN A 518 -5.17 18.73 18.41
C ASN A 518 -3.74 18.45 17.96
N TYR A 519 -3.18 17.32 18.41
CA TYR A 519 -1.80 16.91 18.14
C TYR A 519 -1.73 15.42 17.77
N GLU A 520 -0.68 15.07 17.03
CA GLU A 520 -0.23 13.69 16.90
C GLU A 520 0.68 13.36 18.09
N ILE A 521 0.74 12.09 18.50
CA ILE A 521 1.75 11.63 19.47
C ILE A 521 2.79 10.80 18.72
N PHE A 522 4.05 11.21 18.82
CA PHE A 522 5.19 10.41 18.42
C PHE A 522 5.73 9.67 19.65
N VAL A 523 5.69 8.34 19.60
CA VAL A 523 6.25 7.45 20.62
C VAL A 523 7.59 6.96 20.13
N ASP A 524 8.63 7.45 20.79
CA ASP A 524 10.01 7.12 20.51
C ASP A 524 10.41 5.89 21.32
N THR A 525 10.45 4.76 20.63
CA THR A 525 10.88 3.46 21.19
C THR A 525 12.39 3.27 21.08
N GLY A 526 13.11 4.22 20.45
CA GLY A 526 14.51 4.08 20.04
C GLY A 526 14.74 3.03 18.95
N LYS A 527 13.68 2.37 18.43
CA LYS A 527 13.78 1.27 17.47
C LYS A 527 12.89 1.50 16.27
N ASP A 528 13.49 1.70 15.10
CA ASP A 528 12.72 1.99 13.90
C ASP A 528 12.01 0.78 13.26
N ASP A 529 12.37 -0.46 13.61
CA ASP A 529 11.66 -1.67 13.14
C ASP A 529 10.27 -1.83 13.78
N THR A 530 10.03 -1.09 14.87
CA THR A 530 8.72 -0.92 15.51
C THR A 530 7.82 0.07 14.75
N PHE A 531 8.30 0.66 13.65
CA PHE A 531 7.55 1.67 12.90
C PHE A 531 6.12 1.22 12.60
N ASN A 532 5.16 1.99 13.11
CA ASN A 532 3.74 1.72 12.97
C ASN A 532 2.92 3.00 13.10
N TYR A 533 1.79 3.05 12.40
CA TYR A 533 0.73 4.03 12.67
C TYR A 533 -0.42 3.37 13.42
N THR A 534 -0.88 4.02 14.48
CA THR A 534 -2.07 3.58 15.22
C THR A 534 -2.86 4.75 15.80
N SER A 535 -3.94 4.46 16.50
CA SER A 535 -4.70 5.44 17.26
C SER A 535 -5.21 4.87 18.57
N ILE A 536 -5.44 5.74 19.56
CA ILE A 536 -6.24 5.40 20.75
C ILE A 536 -7.30 6.49 20.92
N GLY A 537 -8.56 6.09 20.82
CA GLY A 537 -9.71 6.95 20.56
C GLY A 537 -9.48 7.81 19.31
N GLN A 538 -9.65 9.11 19.45
CA GLN A 538 -9.43 10.08 18.37
C GLN A 538 -7.96 10.55 18.25
N THR A 539 -7.04 9.96 19.02
CA THR A 539 -5.63 10.40 19.11
C THR A 539 -4.80 9.63 18.10
N ASN A 540 -4.13 10.32 17.18
CA ASN A 540 -3.30 9.69 16.16
C ASN A 540 -1.88 9.51 16.68
N ILE A 541 -1.34 8.31 16.52
CA ILE A 541 -0.07 7.88 17.12
C ILE A 541 0.87 7.37 16.02
N ILE A 542 2.13 7.79 16.10
CA ILE A 542 3.23 7.33 15.28
C ILE A 542 4.25 6.70 16.21
N ILE A 543 4.63 5.45 15.96
CA ILE A 543 5.62 4.71 16.77
C ILE A 543 6.88 4.55 15.93
N GLY A 544 8.06 4.68 16.52
CA GLY A 544 9.33 4.41 15.84
C GLY A 544 10.55 4.94 16.60
N GLY A 545 11.69 5.05 15.92
CA GLY A 545 12.91 5.63 16.47
C GLY A 545 13.33 6.92 15.75
N GLU A 546 14.64 7.17 15.71
CA GLU A 546 15.23 8.40 15.21
C GLU A 546 14.87 8.71 13.75
N ARG A 547 14.78 7.70 12.88
CA ARG A 547 14.44 7.95 11.47
C ARG A 547 12.97 8.29 11.31
N VAL A 548 12.10 7.68 12.09
CA VAL A 548 10.69 8.07 12.13
C VAL A 548 10.56 9.51 12.64
N HIS A 549 11.28 9.89 13.69
CA HIS A 549 11.31 11.28 14.17
C HIS A 549 11.78 12.26 13.09
N SER A 550 12.83 11.89 12.35
CA SER A 550 13.35 12.68 11.25
C SER A 550 12.31 12.85 10.14
N ALA A 551 11.59 11.79 9.79
CA ALA A 551 10.52 11.86 8.80
C ALA A 551 9.33 12.73 9.25
N ILE A 552 8.97 12.70 10.53
CA ILE A 552 7.97 13.59 11.14
C ILE A 552 8.37 15.06 10.98
N LYS A 553 9.65 15.39 11.23
CA LYS A 553 10.19 16.75 11.09
C LYS A 553 10.21 17.19 9.62
N GLU A 554 10.70 16.35 8.73
CA GLU A 554 10.76 16.67 7.29
C GLU A 554 9.37 16.88 6.69
N GLY A 555 8.37 16.10 7.09
CA GLY A 555 6.99 16.30 6.61
C GLY A 555 6.40 17.65 7.00
N ARG A 556 6.64 18.10 8.24
CA ARG A 556 6.22 19.43 8.71
C ARG A 556 6.99 20.56 8.03
N LYS A 557 8.31 20.40 7.88
CA LYS A 557 9.17 21.35 7.15
C LYS A 557 8.72 21.52 5.71
N LEU A 558 8.45 20.43 5.00
CA LEU A 558 7.95 20.47 3.62
C LEU A 558 6.57 21.13 3.54
N ALA A 559 5.66 20.81 4.45
CA ALA A 559 4.36 21.46 4.51
C ALA A 559 4.48 22.98 4.75
N ALA A 560 5.37 23.41 5.65
CA ALA A 560 5.65 24.82 5.91
C ALA A 560 6.24 25.55 4.69
N GLN A 561 7.16 24.91 3.95
CA GLN A 561 7.70 25.46 2.69
C GLN A 561 6.63 25.67 1.62
N LEU A 562 5.57 24.85 1.64
CA LEU A 562 4.42 24.95 0.74
C LEU A 562 3.38 25.98 1.20
N GLY A 563 3.66 26.74 2.26
CA GLY A 563 2.78 27.78 2.79
C GLY A 563 1.67 27.26 3.70
N TYR A 564 1.75 26.01 4.16
CA TYR A 564 0.83 25.48 5.16
C TYR A 564 1.35 25.77 6.57
N ASP A 565 0.45 26.18 7.47
CA ASP A 565 0.77 26.51 8.86
C ASP A 565 0.98 25.23 9.71
N PHE A 566 2.13 24.58 9.53
CA PHE A 566 2.61 23.48 10.35
C PHE A 566 3.84 23.95 11.14
N TYR A 567 3.68 24.06 12.46
CA TYR A 567 4.76 24.50 13.34
C TYR A 567 5.80 23.39 13.50
N THR A 568 7.08 23.77 13.53
CA THR A 568 8.20 22.80 13.57
C THR A 568 8.72 22.52 14.98
N ALA A 569 8.43 23.37 15.98
CA ALA A 569 8.88 23.08 17.34
C ALA A 569 8.01 21.98 17.98
N PRO A 570 8.60 20.84 18.39
CA PRO A 570 7.86 19.83 19.13
C PRO A 570 7.45 20.39 20.49
N LEU A 571 6.29 19.97 20.98
CA LEU A 571 6.01 20.01 22.41
C LEU A 571 6.67 18.75 22.99
N THR A 572 7.94 18.86 23.39
CA THR A 572 8.65 17.74 24.01
C THR A 572 8.09 17.53 25.40
N ILE A 573 7.57 16.33 25.65
CA ILE A 573 7.22 15.89 26.99
C ILE A 573 8.26 14.85 27.35
N GLU A 574 9.29 15.29 28.05
CA GLU A 574 10.09 14.33 28.81
C GLU A 574 9.14 13.76 29.86
N ASN A 575 8.92 12.44 29.82
CA ASN A 575 8.16 11.76 30.85
C ASN A 575 8.92 11.97 32.17
N GLN A 576 8.53 12.98 32.92
CA GLN A 576 8.94 13.14 34.30
C GLN A 576 8.14 12.13 35.11
N ASN A 577 8.82 11.02 35.44
CA ASN A 577 8.51 10.02 36.47
C ASN A 577 7.60 8.85 36.07
N SER A 578 7.91 7.61 36.48
CA SER A 578 7.72 7.06 37.85
C SER A 578 6.30 7.19 38.38
#